data_AF-A0A1D2TQV0-F1
#
_entry.id   AF-A0A1D2TQV0-F1
#
_cell.length_a   1.000
_cell.length_b   1.000
_cell.length_c   1.000
_cell.angle_alpha   90.00
_cell.angle_beta   90.00
_cell.angle_gamma   90.00
#
_symmetry.space_group_name_H-M   'P 1'
#
loop_
_entity.id
_entity.type
_entity.pdbx_description
1 polymer ?
#
loop_
_entity_poly.entity_id
_entity_poly.type
_entity_poly.pdbx_seq_one_letter_code
_entity_poly.pdbx_strand_id
1 'polypeptide(L)'
;MNSKFCRPPLARLLLLASLSTASAAMAEPAPPYGALLAQARISAPRLAETEADIAQAQGLARQAMVRPNPILGVELENFSGSGPYDGLDRSEATASIEQTLELGGKRSIRIAAGQAGVRAAQAQAELARAEFAAQLAVAYAEAEAAAAKVAQAEDGLIAAETDAKAARELVDAGREAELRALQAAAERDAAQAERDQAQSVRDAAFAKLSALAGSPTPFDSISESLLVRAPAVTANPDATAPAVLAARLGREAAAARVRVEARQAVPDVTISAGVRQIREDDSTAFVAGISAPLPLFDRNRGATDAARAELSAADARLRQAEFDAVADLRAAQSQARSAASQAAAASAGESAAAEAYRLARLGYEAGRLPLLELSSARRALVNARIRTLDARLALVRAEAEIARLTGRTPFGA
;
A
#
# COMPACT_ATOMS: atom_id res chain seq x y z
N MET A 1 59.40 18.77 -50.41
CA MET A 1 60.28 17.58 -50.43
C MET A 1 59.75 16.55 -49.45
N ASN A 2 59.36 15.39 -49.99
CA ASN A 2 59.31 14.02 -49.44
C ASN A 2 58.84 13.82 -47.99
N SER A 3 57.61 13.34 -47.75
CA SER A 3 57.17 11.93 -47.77
C SER A 3 57.84 11.04 -46.73
N LYS A 4 57.03 10.45 -45.83
CA LYS A 4 57.05 9.01 -45.51
C LYS A 4 55.83 8.61 -44.66
N PHE A 5 55.22 7.52 -45.14
CA PHE A 5 54.12 6.74 -44.59
C PHE A 5 54.46 6.08 -43.25
N CYS A 6 53.45 5.86 -42.40
CA CYS A 6 53.16 4.57 -41.77
C CYS A 6 51.77 4.56 -41.08
N ARG A 7 50.94 3.55 -41.40
CA ARG A 7 49.76 3.03 -40.66
C ARG A 7 50.08 1.57 -40.29
N PRO A 8 49.26 0.82 -39.52
CA PRO A 8 48.54 1.05 -38.25
C PRO A 8 48.95 -0.07 -37.20
N PRO A 9 48.20 -0.37 -36.10
CA PRO A 9 47.07 -1.31 -36.24
C PRO A 9 45.85 -1.09 -35.31
N LEU A 10 44.67 -1.31 -35.89
CA LEU A 10 43.47 -2.00 -35.36
C LEU A 10 43.32 -2.12 -33.81
N ALA A 11 42.56 -1.20 -33.22
CA ALA A 11 41.91 -1.42 -31.93
C ALA A 11 40.69 -2.34 -32.13
N ARG A 12 40.80 -3.59 -31.66
CA ARG A 12 39.70 -4.56 -31.61
C ARG A 12 38.68 -4.12 -30.57
N LEU A 13 37.46 -3.83 -31.02
CA LEU A 13 36.27 -3.68 -30.20
C LEU A 13 35.95 -5.06 -29.57
N LEU A 14 36.20 -5.24 -28.28
CA LEU A 14 35.69 -6.37 -27.50
C LEU A 14 34.25 -6.05 -27.09
N LEU A 15 33.30 -6.43 -27.96
CA LEU A 15 31.91 -6.61 -27.57
C LEU A 15 31.86 -7.80 -26.60
N LEU A 16 31.89 -7.52 -25.29
CA LEU A 16 31.41 -8.47 -24.29
C LEU A 16 29.90 -8.62 -24.51
N ALA A 17 29.53 -9.69 -25.21
CA ALA A 17 28.17 -10.21 -25.16
C ALA A 17 27.91 -10.67 -23.73
N SER A 18 27.27 -9.83 -22.93
CA SER A 18 26.62 -10.28 -21.71
C SER A 18 25.50 -11.22 -22.12
N LEU A 19 25.77 -12.53 -22.06
CA LEU A 19 24.70 -13.52 -21.96
C LEU A 19 23.96 -13.23 -20.66
N SER A 20 22.95 -12.36 -20.74
CA SER A 20 21.83 -12.40 -19.81
C SER A 20 21.21 -13.78 -19.99
N THR A 21 21.59 -14.70 -19.12
CA THR A 21 20.75 -15.85 -18.80
C THR A 21 19.44 -15.26 -18.29
N ALA A 22 18.47 -15.10 -19.19
CA ALA A 22 17.08 -15.02 -18.81
C ALA A 22 16.80 -16.33 -18.08
N SER A 23 16.97 -16.31 -16.75
CA SER A 23 16.42 -17.35 -15.91
C SER A 23 14.95 -17.36 -16.27
N ALA A 24 14.48 -18.43 -16.90
CA ALA A 24 13.05 -18.65 -17.00
C ALA A 24 12.54 -18.55 -15.56
N ALA A 25 11.83 -17.46 -15.26
CA ALA A 25 11.25 -17.25 -13.94
C ALA A 25 10.34 -18.44 -13.70
N MET A 26 10.83 -19.44 -12.97
CA MET A 26 10.01 -20.55 -12.54
C MET A 26 8.93 -19.92 -11.68
N ALA A 27 7.68 -20.15 -12.06
CA ALA A 27 6.57 -19.72 -11.25
C ALA A 27 6.68 -20.46 -9.91
N GLU A 28 6.57 -19.71 -8.82
CA GLU A 28 6.71 -20.24 -7.47
C GLU A 28 5.33 -20.29 -6.80
N PRO A 29 5.08 -21.28 -5.93
CA PRO A 29 3.90 -21.25 -5.09
C PRO A 29 3.96 -20.04 -4.15
N ALA A 30 2.85 -19.31 -4.05
CA ALA A 30 2.72 -18.28 -3.04
C ALA A 30 2.86 -18.94 -1.65
N PRO A 31 3.77 -18.45 -0.79
CA PRO A 31 3.98 -19.00 0.54
C PRO A 31 2.74 -18.77 1.42
N PRO A 32 2.64 -19.44 2.59
CA PRO A 32 1.52 -19.24 3.50
C PRO A 32 1.28 -17.76 3.79
N TYR A 33 0.02 -17.34 3.86
CA TYR A 33 -0.36 -15.93 3.97
C TYR A 33 0.46 -15.13 5.00
N GLY A 34 0.74 -15.69 6.17
CA GLY A 34 1.55 -14.98 7.19
C GLY A 34 3.00 -14.76 6.76
N ALA A 35 3.61 -15.72 6.09
CA ALA A 35 4.95 -15.57 5.51
C ALA A 35 4.93 -14.58 4.34
N LEU A 36 3.90 -14.64 3.48
CA LEU A 36 3.73 -13.68 2.39
C LEU A 36 3.57 -12.25 2.90
N LEU A 37 2.78 -12.05 3.96
CA LEU A 37 2.62 -10.74 4.60
C LEU A 37 3.93 -10.26 5.22
N ALA A 38 4.67 -11.13 5.90
CA ALA A 38 5.97 -10.79 6.48
C ALA A 38 7.00 -10.39 5.40
N GLN A 39 7.02 -11.11 4.27
CA GLN A 39 7.84 -10.77 3.12
C GLN A 39 7.42 -9.43 2.51
N ALA A 40 6.13 -9.25 2.27
CA ALA A 40 5.58 -8.02 1.70
C ALA A 40 5.83 -6.80 2.59
N ARG A 41 5.89 -6.95 3.92
CA ARG A 41 6.30 -5.87 4.84
C ARG A 41 7.71 -5.33 4.55
N ILE A 42 8.57 -6.14 3.93
CA ILE A 42 9.94 -5.78 3.58
C ILE A 42 10.02 -5.31 2.12
N SER A 43 9.33 -5.99 1.20
CA SER A 43 9.49 -5.79 -0.25
C SER A 43 8.43 -4.92 -0.92
N ALA A 44 7.23 -4.75 -0.33
CA ALA A 44 6.12 -4.10 -1.02
C ALA A 44 6.33 -2.57 -1.12
N PRO A 45 6.32 -1.98 -2.33
CA PRO A 45 6.54 -0.55 -2.52
C PRO A 45 5.56 0.34 -1.74
N ARG A 46 4.30 -0.09 -1.59
CA ARG A 46 3.28 0.65 -0.81
C ARG A 46 3.65 0.79 0.66
N LEU A 47 4.33 -0.20 1.24
CA LEU A 47 4.77 -0.12 2.63
C LEU A 47 6.07 0.67 2.75
N ALA A 48 6.95 0.60 1.75
CA ALA A 48 8.14 1.45 1.68
C ALA A 48 7.79 2.95 1.62
N GLU A 49 6.72 3.33 0.94
CA GLU A 49 6.17 4.70 0.95
C GLU A 49 5.82 5.15 2.38
N THR A 50 5.09 4.32 3.14
CA THR A 50 4.71 4.66 4.52
C THR A 50 5.91 4.80 5.46
N GLU A 51 6.95 3.98 5.28
CA GLU A 51 8.20 4.13 6.04
C GLU A 51 8.96 5.41 5.66
N ALA A 52 8.95 5.78 4.38
CA ALA A 52 9.56 7.02 3.91
C ALA A 52 8.86 8.26 4.49
N ASP A 53 7.53 8.24 4.60
CA ASP A 53 6.74 9.30 5.23
C ASP A 53 7.06 9.44 6.73
N ILE A 54 7.22 8.33 7.45
CA ILE A 54 7.70 8.36 8.85
C ILE A 54 9.10 8.96 8.91
N ALA A 55 10.02 8.53 8.04
CA ALA A 55 11.40 9.03 8.01
C ALA A 55 11.44 10.53 7.68
N GLN A 56 10.59 11.01 6.77
CA GLN A 56 10.42 12.42 6.47
C GLN A 56 9.95 13.19 7.71
N ALA A 57 8.90 12.71 8.39
CA ALA A 57 8.39 13.35 9.61
C ALA A 57 9.45 13.39 10.72
N GLN A 58 10.24 12.33 10.87
CA GLN A 58 11.36 12.28 11.81
C GLN A 58 12.47 13.28 11.44
N GLY A 59 12.78 13.41 10.15
CA GLY A 59 13.72 14.42 9.63
C GLY A 59 13.26 15.84 9.96
N LEU A 60 12.00 16.16 9.71
CA LEU A 60 11.40 17.45 10.05
C LEU A 60 11.38 17.69 11.57
N ALA A 61 11.11 16.66 12.38
CA ALA A 61 11.18 16.76 13.83
C ALA A 61 12.61 17.01 14.34
N ARG A 62 13.64 16.40 13.71
CA ARG A 62 15.04 16.73 14.00
C ARG A 62 15.38 18.16 13.62
N GLN A 63 14.95 18.61 12.45
CA GLN A 63 15.15 19.99 12.01
C GLN A 63 14.45 20.99 12.94
N ALA A 64 13.29 20.66 13.51
CA ALA A 64 12.60 21.52 14.46
C ALA A 64 13.40 21.78 15.76
N MET A 65 14.36 20.91 16.11
CA MET A 65 15.20 21.05 17.30
C MET A 65 16.40 21.98 17.12
N VAL A 66 16.82 22.26 15.88
CA VAL A 66 18.02 23.06 15.64
C VAL A 66 17.78 24.54 15.96
N ARG A 67 18.86 25.24 16.32
CA ARG A 67 18.85 26.69 16.52
C ARG A 67 19.25 27.38 15.22
N PRO A 68 18.87 28.66 15.02
CA PRO A 68 19.42 29.46 13.92
C PRO A 68 20.95 29.47 13.97
N ASN A 69 21.58 29.29 12.82
CA ASN A 69 23.03 29.39 12.70
C ASN A 69 23.48 30.84 12.95
N PRO A 70 24.69 31.04 13.49
CA PRO A 70 25.30 32.36 13.52
C PRO A 70 25.64 32.83 12.10
N ILE A 71 25.70 34.13 11.91
CA ILE A 71 26.11 34.79 10.66
C ILE A 71 27.47 35.43 10.89
N LEU A 72 28.45 35.12 10.03
CA LEU A 72 29.74 35.80 10.00
C LEU A 72 29.66 36.93 8.96
N GLY A 73 29.83 38.17 9.41
CA GLY A 73 29.84 39.36 8.58
C GLY A 73 31.25 39.92 8.41
N VAL A 74 31.56 40.37 7.20
CA VAL A 74 32.70 41.24 6.93
C VAL A 74 32.18 42.42 6.14
N GLU A 75 32.35 43.61 6.70
CA GLU A 75 31.91 44.87 6.10
C GLU A 75 33.14 45.75 5.87
N LEU A 76 33.21 46.36 4.69
CA LEU A 76 34.22 47.32 4.33
C LEU A 76 33.52 48.65 4.02
N GLU A 77 33.77 49.65 4.84
CA GLU A 77 33.21 50.99 4.73
C GLU A 77 34.31 51.97 4.29
N ASN A 78 33.92 53.11 3.71
CA ASN A 78 34.84 54.19 3.30
C ASN A 78 36.00 53.75 2.38
N PHE A 79 35.83 52.68 1.59
CA PHE A 79 36.86 52.18 0.65
C PHE A 79 36.93 52.94 -0.68
N SER A 80 35.99 53.87 -0.92
CA SER A 80 35.96 54.78 -2.05
C SER A 80 35.05 55.96 -1.72
N GLY A 81 35.39 57.16 -2.20
CA GLY A 81 34.66 58.37 -1.86
C GLY A 81 35.28 59.63 -2.50
N SER A 82 34.96 60.78 -1.93
CA SER A 82 35.55 62.07 -2.33
C SER A 82 35.80 62.94 -1.09
N GLY A 83 36.61 63.99 -1.24
CA GLY A 83 36.98 64.84 -0.11
C GLY A 83 37.83 64.05 0.90
N PRO A 84 37.51 64.07 2.20
CA PRO A 84 38.26 63.33 3.23
C PRO A 84 38.31 61.80 3.02
N TYR A 85 37.39 61.24 2.23
CA TYR A 85 37.26 59.80 1.97
C TYR A 85 37.81 59.38 0.60
N ASP A 86 38.67 60.21 -0.01
CA ASP A 86 39.41 59.83 -1.22
C ASP A 86 40.56 58.87 -0.88
N GLY A 87 40.74 57.80 -1.66
CA GLY A 87 41.68 56.71 -1.35
C GLY A 87 41.19 55.72 -0.27
N LEU A 88 42.14 54.99 0.34
CA LEU A 88 41.84 53.93 1.34
C LEU A 88 42.22 54.32 2.77
N ASP A 89 42.83 55.49 2.96
CA ASP A 89 43.44 55.88 4.25
C ASP A 89 42.40 56.05 5.36
N ARG A 90 41.11 56.24 5.02
CA ARG A 90 39.99 56.29 5.98
C ARG A 90 39.05 55.09 5.90
N SER A 91 39.48 54.00 5.26
CA SER A 91 38.65 52.80 5.17
C SER A 91 38.47 52.12 6.53
N GLU A 92 37.30 51.55 6.76
CA GLU A 92 37.00 50.80 7.98
C GLU A 92 36.64 49.37 7.60
N ALA A 93 37.27 48.39 8.25
CA ALA A 93 36.96 46.99 8.05
C ALA A 93 36.37 46.42 9.35
N THR A 94 35.12 45.96 9.31
CA THR A 94 34.44 45.33 10.45
C THR A 94 34.26 43.84 10.19
N ALA A 95 34.76 43.01 11.10
CA ALA A 95 34.43 41.59 11.16
C ALA A 95 33.50 41.34 12.36
N SER A 96 32.32 40.79 12.12
CA SER A 96 31.28 40.58 13.15
C SER A 96 30.72 39.16 13.11
N ILE A 97 30.24 38.71 14.26
CA ILE A 97 29.39 37.53 14.37
C ILE A 97 28.03 37.95 14.92
N GLU A 98 26.98 37.45 14.27
CA GLU A 98 25.59 37.71 14.66
C GLU A 98 24.91 36.40 15.03
N GLN A 99 24.10 36.43 16.09
CA GLN A 99 23.31 35.28 16.50
C GLN A 99 21.87 35.72 16.73
N THR A 100 20.95 35.14 15.94
CA THR A 100 19.52 35.27 16.18
C THR A 100 19.09 34.39 17.34
N LEU A 101 18.40 34.99 18.30
CA LEU A 101 17.81 34.37 19.46
C LEU A 101 16.29 34.30 19.27
N GLU A 102 15.78 33.08 19.19
CA GLU A 102 14.35 32.84 19.00
C GLU A 102 13.57 33.12 20.28
N LEU A 103 12.62 34.05 20.23
CA LEU A 103 11.82 34.44 21.39
C LEU A 103 10.45 33.73 21.41
N GLY A 104 9.69 33.95 22.49
CA GLY A 104 8.30 33.50 22.58
C GLY A 104 8.09 31.98 22.65
N GLY A 105 9.14 31.21 22.96
CA GLY A 105 9.09 29.76 23.02
C GLY A 105 8.90 29.09 21.64
N LYS A 106 9.21 29.80 20.54
CA LYS A 106 9.07 29.27 19.17
C LYS A 106 9.70 27.90 18.99
N ARG A 107 10.93 27.72 19.50
CA ARG A 107 11.66 26.45 19.41
C ARG A 107 10.91 25.30 20.09
N SER A 108 10.46 25.45 21.33
CA SER A 108 9.75 24.37 22.03
C SER A 108 8.43 24.01 21.34
N ILE A 109 7.75 25.01 20.76
CA ILE A 109 6.50 24.81 20.04
C ILE A 109 6.73 24.12 18.69
N ARG A 110 7.80 24.47 17.96
CA ARG A 110 8.21 23.72 16.75
C ARG A 110 8.58 22.27 17.08
N ILE A 111 9.30 22.04 18.17
CA ILE A 111 9.65 20.67 18.62
C ILE A 111 8.37 19.87 18.90
N ALA A 112 7.43 20.44 19.65
CA ALA A 112 6.15 19.78 19.94
C ALA A 112 5.34 19.49 18.67
N ALA A 113 5.36 20.40 17.68
CA ALA A 113 4.71 20.18 16.39
C ALA A 113 5.39 19.09 15.56
N GLY A 114 6.72 19.07 15.51
CA GLY A 114 7.48 17.99 14.86
C GLY A 114 7.19 16.62 15.47
N GLN A 115 7.15 16.53 16.81
CA GLN A 115 6.79 15.30 17.51
C GLN A 115 5.34 14.85 17.23
N ALA A 116 4.39 15.78 17.19
CA ALA A 116 3.01 15.48 16.82
C ALA A 116 2.91 15.00 15.36
N GLY A 117 3.70 15.60 14.45
CA GLY A 117 3.81 15.15 13.05
C GLY A 117 4.33 13.71 12.93
N VAL A 118 5.35 13.33 13.71
CA VAL A 118 5.85 11.95 13.76
C VAL A 118 4.77 10.98 14.23
N ARG A 119 4.04 11.30 15.32
CA ARG A 119 2.95 10.44 15.80
C ARG A 119 1.83 10.30 14.76
N ALA A 120 1.49 11.37 14.06
CA ALA A 120 0.50 11.34 12.98
C ALA A 120 0.95 10.43 11.83
N ALA A 121 2.21 10.56 11.38
CA ALA A 121 2.76 9.71 10.32
C ALA A 121 2.78 8.23 10.73
N GLN A 122 3.16 7.92 11.97
CA GLN A 122 3.14 6.55 12.50
C GLN A 122 1.72 5.96 12.50
N ALA A 123 0.71 6.72 12.92
CA ALA A 123 -0.67 6.25 12.94
C ALA A 123 -1.26 6.05 11.53
N GLN A 124 -0.89 6.90 10.57
CA GLN A 124 -1.23 6.70 9.16
C GLN A 124 -0.57 5.43 8.61
N ALA A 125 0.69 5.14 8.96
CA ALA A 125 1.35 3.90 8.58
C ALA A 125 0.67 2.66 9.18
N GLU A 126 0.23 2.70 10.44
CA GLU A 126 -0.52 1.57 11.03
C GLU A 126 -1.86 1.33 10.32
N LEU A 127 -2.58 2.39 9.96
CA LEU A 127 -3.79 2.28 9.13
C LEU A 127 -3.47 1.64 7.78
N ALA A 128 -2.47 2.15 7.06
CA ALA A 128 -2.07 1.64 5.75
C ALA A 128 -1.60 0.18 5.81
N ARG A 129 -0.90 -0.23 6.88
CA ARG A 129 -0.50 -1.63 7.12
C ARG A 129 -1.70 -2.55 7.33
N ALA A 130 -2.71 -2.10 8.09
CA ALA A 130 -3.95 -2.86 8.29
C ALA A 130 -4.74 -3.01 6.98
N GLU A 131 -4.84 -1.95 6.18
CA GLU A 131 -5.45 -1.97 4.85
C GLU A 131 -4.71 -2.91 3.89
N PHE A 132 -3.38 -2.82 3.87
CA PHE A 132 -2.55 -3.70 3.05
C PHE A 132 -2.73 -5.17 3.43
N ALA A 133 -2.70 -5.50 4.72
CA ALA A 133 -2.87 -6.88 5.19
C ALA A 133 -4.24 -7.44 4.77
N ALA A 134 -5.31 -6.66 4.91
CA ALA A 134 -6.65 -7.06 4.47
C ALA A 134 -6.74 -7.26 2.95
N GLN A 135 -6.17 -6.33 2.17
CA GLN A 135 -6.12 -6.44 0.70
C GLN A 135 -5.35 -7.69 0.25
N LEU A 136 -4.23 -7.98 0.91
CA LEU A 136 -3.40 -9.15 0.62
C LEU A 136 -4.14 -10.45 0.94
N ALA A 137 -4.83 -10.52 2.08
CA ALA A 137 -5.63 -11.70 2.46
C ALA A 137 -6.75 -11.98 1.44
N VAL A 138 -7.44 -10.93 0.98
CA VAL A 138 -8.48 -11.07 -0.05
C VAL A 138 -7.88 -11.49 -1.39
N ALA A 139 -6.80 -10.87 -1.85
CA ALA A 139 -6.15 -11.24 -3.12
C ALA A 139 -5.64 -12.69 -3.10
N TYR A 140 -5.10 -13.15 -1.96
CA TYR A 140 -4.66 -14.52 -1.77
C TYR A 140 -5.82 -15.51 -1.90
N ALA A 141 -6.93 -15.25 -1.19
CA ALA A 141 -8.11 -16.12 -1.26
C ALA A 141 -8.83 -16.05 -2.62
N GLU A 142 -8.78 -14.91 -3.32
CA GLU A 142 -9.27 -14.77 -4.70
C GLU A 142 -8.47 -15.66 -5.66
N ALA A 143 -7.13 -15.66 -5.54
CA ALA A 143 -6.25 -16.52 -6.34
C ALA A 143 -6.48 -18.01 -6.03
N GLU A 144 -6.63 -18.37 -4.75
CA GLU A 144 -6.96 -19.73 -4.32
C GLU A 144 -8.31 -20.21 -4.91
N ALA A 145 -9.35 -19.38 -4.79
CA ALA A 145 -10.68 -19.71 -5.32
C ALA A 145 -10.66 -19.81 -6.85
N ALA A 146 -9.91 -18.95 -7.55
CA ALA A 146 -9.78 -19.00 -8.99
C ALA A 146 -9.05 -20.28 -9.47
N ALA A 147 -8.00 -20.70 -8.76
CA ALA A 147 -7.31 -21.96 -9.04
C ALA A 147 -8.23 -23.17 -8.85
N ALA A 148 -9.03 -23.19 -7.78
CA ALA A 148 -10.01 -24.25 -7.54
C ALA A 148 -11.10 -24.31 -8.62
N LYS A 149 -11.53 -23.15 -9.15
CA LYS A 149 -12.51 -23.08 -10.24
C LYS A 149 -11.94 -23.58 -11.57
N VAL A 150 -10.65 -23.37 -11.85
CA VAL A 150 -9.98 -23.97 -13.02
C VAL A 150 -10.01 -25.49 -12.92
N ALA A 151 -9.56 -26.06 -11.80
CA ALA A 151 -9.57 -27.52 -11.61
C ALA A 151 -10.99 -28.12 -11.80
N GLN A 152 -12.01 -27.40 -11.32
CA GLN A 152 -13.40 -27.80 -11.51
C GLN A 152 -13.88 -27.71 -12.97
N ALA A 153 -13.46 -26.68 -13.71
CA ALA A 153 -13.79 -26.53 -15.12
C ALA A 153 -13.06 -27.57 -15.99
N GLU A 154 -11.83 -27.94 -15.62
CA GLU A 154 -11.09 -29.04 -16.24
C GLU A 154 -11.80 -30.39 -16.05
N ASP A 155 -12.24 -30.71 -14.82
CA ASP A 155 -13.05 -31.90 -14.55
C ASP A 155 -14.34 -31.91 -15.40
N GLY A 156 -14.98 -30.75 -15.55
CA GLY A 156 -16.18 -30.56 -16.37
C GLY A 156 -15.93 -30.80 -17.86
N LEU A 157 -14.82 -30.27 -18.39
CA LEU A 157 -14.40 -30.48 -19.76
C LEU A 157 -14.11 -31.96 -20.06
N ILE A 158 -13.36 -32.65 -19.17
CA ILE A 158 -13.06 -34.08 -19.31
C ILE A 158 -14.36 -34.90 -19.38
N ALA A 159 -15.34 -34.57 -18.53
CA ALA A 159 -16.64 -35.22 -18.55
C ALA A 159 -17.40 -34.96 -19.86
N ALA A 160 -17.42 -33.71 -20.35
CA ALA A 160 -18.11 -33.34 -21.59
C ALA A 160 -17.45 -33.97 -22.83
N GLU A 161 -16.12 -34.08 -22.87
CA GLU A 161 -15.39 -34.79 -23.93
C GLU A 161 -15.73 -36.28 -23.95
N THR A 162 -15.81 -36.91 -22.77
CA THR A 162 -16.19 -38.31 -22.64
C THR A 162 -17.63 -38.54 -23.11
N ASP A 163 -18.56 -37.68 -22.70
CA ASP A 163 -19.97 -37.76 -23.07
C ASP A 163 -20.17 -37.51 -24.58
N ALA A 164 -19.43 -36.56 -25.18
CA ALA A 164 -19.44 -36.30 -26.62
C ALA A 164 -18.90 -37.46 -27.45
N LYS A 165 -17.82 -38.10 -26.99
CA LYS A 165 -17.26 -39.30 -27.64
C LYS A 165 -18.26 -40.45 -27.61
N ALA A 166 -18.86 -40.73 -26.45
CA ALA A 166 -19.85 -41.79 -26.31
C ALA A 166 -21.09 -41.57 -27.18
N ALA A 167 -21.61 -40.34 -27.24
CA ALA A 167 -22.73 -39.98 -28.11
C ALA A 167 -22.39 -40.20 -29.59
N ARG A 168 -21.17 -39.86 -30.02
CA ARG A 168 -20.73 -40.09 -31.41
C ARG A 168 -20.68 -41.58 -31.76
N GLU A 169 -20.11 -42.41 -30.87
CA GLU A 169 -20.03 -43.86 -31.07
C GLU A 169 -21.43 -44.51 -31.16
N LEU A 170 -22.41 -44.03 -30.39
CA LEU A 170 -23.80 -44.52 -30.46
C LEU A 170 -24.50 -44.12 -31.77
N VAL A 171 -24.25 -42.92 -32.26
CA VAL A 171 -24.78 -42.45 -33.56
C VAL A 171 -24.14 -43.22 -34.72
N ASP A 172 -22.82 -43.41 -34.71
CA ASP A 172 -22.11 -44.17 -35.76
C ASP A 172 -22.56 -45.65 -35.78
N ALA A 173 -22.97 -46.20 -34.63
CA ALA A 173 -23.59 -47.52 -34.51
C ALA A 173 -25.10 -47.56 -34.88
N GLY A 174 -25.70 -46.43 -35.28
CA GLY A 174 -27.12 -46.32 -35.63
C GLY A 174 -28.09 -46.43 -34.45
N ARG A 175 -27.62 -46.24 -33.21
CA ARG A 175 -28.39 -46.42 -31.98
C ARG A 175 -28.98 -45.12 -31.43
N GLU A 176 -28.52 -43.98 -31.92
CA GLU A 176 -29.01 -42.64 -31.57
C GLU A 176 -29.09 -41.74 -32.82
N ALA A 177 -29.81 -40.61 -32.70
CA ALA A 177 -29.94 -39.63 -33.78
C ALA A 177 -28.73 -38.67 -33.82
N GLU A 178 -28.36 -38.18 -35.02
CA GLU A 178 -27.27 -37.19 -35.21
C GLU A 178 -27.43 -35.95 -34.31
N LEU A 179 -28.68 -35.56 -34.01
CA LEU A 179 -29.00 -34.48 -33.06
C LEU A 179 -28.29 -34.66 -31.70
N ARG A 180 -28.16 -35.90 -31.20
CA ARG A 180 -27.56 -36.18 -29.91
C ARG A 180 -26.04 -35.95 -29.91
N ALA A 181 -25.36 -36.32 -30.99
CA ALA A 181 -23.94 -36.03 -31.17
C ALA A 181 -23.69 -34.51 -31.29
N LEU A 182 -24.55 -33.79 -32.01
CA LEU A 182 -24.45 -32.32 -32.13
C LEU A 182 -24.66 -31.62 -30.77
N GLN A 183 -25.63 -32.07 -29.96
CA GLN A 183 -25.86 -31.53 -28.62
C GLN A 183 -24.65 -31.77 -27.71
N ALA A 184 -24.08 -32.98 -27.70
CA ALA A 184 -22.93 -33.30 -26.87
C ALA A 184 -21.66 -32.55 -27.31
N ALA A 185 -21.47 -32.33 -28.62
CA ALA A 185 -20.39 -31.48 -29.13
C ALA A 185 -20.55 -30.02 -28.66
N ALA A 186 -21.77 -29.47 -28.67
CA ALA A 186 -22.04 -28.13 -28.16
C ALA A 186 -21.78 -28.02 -26.64
N GLU A 187 -22.14 -29.03 -25.85
CA GLU A 187 -21.85 -29.09 -24.41
C GLU A 187 -20.33 -29.13 -24.13
N ARG A 188 -19.57 -29.91 -24.89
CA ARG A 188 -18.09 -29.91 -24.84
C ARG A 188 -17.52 -28.54 -25.16
N ASP A 189 -17.97 -27.90 -26.24
CA ASP A 189 -17.46 -26.59 -26.66
C ASP A 189 -17.77 -25.51 -25.61
N ALA A 190 -18.93 -25.59 -24.96
CA ALA A 190 -19.28 -24.74 -23.82
C ALA A 190 -18.35 -24.98 -22.61
N ALA A 191 -18.09 -26.25 -22.25
CA ALA A 191 -17.18 -26.59 -21.16
C ALA A 191 -15.73 -26.14 -21.43
N GLN A 192 -15.28 -26.21 -22.67
CA GLN A 192 -13.98 -25.70 -23.10
C GLN A 192 -13.90 -24.18 -22.92
N ALA A 193 -14.93 -23.45 -23.33
CA ALA A 193 -15.01 -22.00 -23.11
C ALA A 193 -15.05 -21.62 -21.62
N GLU A 194 -15.77 -22.38 -20.79
CA GLU A 194 -15.80 -22.19 -19.33
C GLU A 194 -14.42 -22.40 -18.69
N ARG A 195 -13.68 -23.43 -19.12
CA ARG A 195 -12.31 -23.69 -18.66
C ARG A 195 -11.35 -22.58 -19.07
N ASP A 196 -11.40 -22.12 -20.32
CA ASP A 196 -10.55 -21.02 -20.80
C ASP A 196 -10.86 -19.71 -20.06
N GLN A 197 -12.13 -19.44 -19.78
CA GLN A 197 -12.54 -18.30 -18.97
C GLN A 197 -12.05 -18.41 -17.52
N ALA A 198 -12.17 -19.58 -16.89
CA ALA A 198 -11.65 -19.82 -15.55
C ALA A 198 -10.12 -19.63 -15.49
N GLN A 199 -9.40 -20.10 -16.52
CA GLN A 199 -7.95 -19.94 -16.64
C GLN A 199 -7.57 -18.45 -16.72
N SER A 200 -8.27 -17.68 -17.55
CA SER A 200 -8.03 -16.23 -17.65
C SER A 200 -8.26 -15.51 -16.31
N VAL A 201 -9.32 -15.87 -15.56
CA VAL A 201 -9.59 -15.31 -14.23
C VAL A 201 -8.51 -15.71 -13.22
N ARG A 202 -8.04 -16.96 -13.26
CA ARG A 202 -6.92 -17.43 -12.43
C ARG A 202 -5.67 -16.62 -12.71
N ASP A 203 -5.27 -16.50 -13.97
CA ASP A 203 -4.04 -15.81 -14.36
C ASP A 203 -4.08 -14.33 -13.93
N ALA A 204 -5.23 -13.67 -14.06
CA ALA A 204 -5.44 -12.31 -13.57
C ALA A 204 -5.35 -12.21 -12.03
N ALA A 205 -5.92 -13.17 -11.30
CA ALA A 205 -5.88 -13.18 -9.84
C ALA A 205 -4.45 -13.38 -9.30
N PHE A 206 -3.68 -14.29 -9.91
CA PHE A 206 -2.27 -14.51 -9.55
C PHE A 206 -1.37 -13.34 -9.93
N ALA A 207 -1.61 -12.69 -11.08
CA ALA A 207 -0.89 -11.47 -11.46
C ALA A 207 -1.14 -10.34 -10.44
N LYS A 208 -2.40 -10.16 -10.00
CA LYS A 208 -2.77 -9.19 -8.96
C LYS A 208 -2.11 -9.51 -7.61
N LEU A 209 -2.12 -10.77 -7.19
CA LEU A 209 -1.48 -11.21 -5.95
C LEU A 209 0.04 -10.95 -5.99
N SER A 210 0.70 -11.31 -7.09
CA SER A 210 2.14 -11.11 -7.28
C SER A 210 2.51 -9.63 -7.23
N ALA A 211 1.75 -8.80 -7.94
CA ALA A 211 1.95 -7.34 -7.94
C ALA A 211 1.75 -6.73 -6.54
N LEU A 212 0.73 -7.16 -5.80
CA LEU A 212 0.47 -6.66 -4.44
C LEU A 212 1.55 -7.07 -3.44
N ALA A 213 2.06 -8.30 -3.54
CA ALA A 213 3.17 -8.79 -2.72
C ALA A 213 4.52 -8.17 -3.10
N GLY A 214 4.60 -7.49 -4.25
CA GLY A 214 5.87 -6.99 -4.81
C GLY A 214 6.80 -8.12 -5.25
N SER A 215 6.25 -9.27 -5.65
CA SER A 215 7.05 -10.40 -6.12
C SER A 215 7.52 -10.17 -7.57
N PRO A 216 8.83 -10.29 -7.87
CA PRO A 216 9.34 -10.18 -9.23
C PRO A 216 9.02 -11.41 -10.09
N THR A 217 8.79 -12.56 -9.45
CA THR A 217 8.35 -13.81 -10.07
C THR A 217 6.83 -13.96 -9.88
N PRO A 218 6.06 -14.20 -10.95
CA PRO A 218 4.63 -14.47 -10.82
C PRO A 218 4.38 -15.75 -10.02
N PHE A 219 3.43 -15.69 -9.10
CA PHE A 219 2.89 -16.87 -8.44
C PHE A 219 1.97 -17.64 -9.40
N ASP A 220 1.89 -18.96 -9.27
CA ASP A 220 0.96 -19.81 -10.04
C ASP A 220 0.13 -20.77 -9.18
N SER A 221 0.45 -20.86 -7.89
CA SER A 221 -0.17 -21.80 -6.97
C SER A 221 -0.18 -21.24 -5.55
N ILE A 222 -0.99 -21.83 -4.69
CA ILE A 222 -1.18 -21.42 -3.30
C ILE A 222 -0.71 -22.57 -2.40
N SER A 223 0.23 -22.31 -1.49
CA SER A 223 0.80 -23.39 -0.65
C SER A 223 -0.10 -23.81 0.51
N GLU A 224 -0.89 -22.89 1.07
CA GLU A 224 -1.78 -23.14 2.21
C GLU A 224 -3.14 -22.48 1.99
N SER A 225 -4.23 -23.20 2.24
CA SER A 225 -5.60 -22.70 2.06
C SER A 225 -6.00 -21.68 3.13
N LEU A 226 -6.45 -20.50 2.71
CA LEU A 226 -7.18 -19.56 3.56
C LEU A 226 -8.70 -19.84 3.57
N LEU A 227 -9.23 -20.44 2.50
CA LEU A 227 -10.68 -20.69 2.36
C LEU A 227 -11.25 -21.66 3.40
N VAL A 228 -10.41 -22.54 3.97
CA VAL A 228 -10.81 -23.54 4.98
C VAL A 228 -10.45 -23.09 6.41
N ARG A 229 -9.69 -21.99 6.56
CA ARG A 229 -9.24 -21.51 7.86
C ARG A 229 -10.38 -20.82 8.62
N ALA A 230 -10.57 -21.19 9.89
CA ALA A 230 -11.54 -20.51 10.74
C ALA A 230 -11.11 -19.04 10.98
N PRO A 231 -12.04 -18.08 10.90
CA PRO A 231 -11.75 -16.68 11.25
C PRO A 231 -11.30 -16.58 12.71
N ALA A 232 -10.30 -15.75 12.97
CA ALA A 232 -9.80 -15.51 14.32
C ALA A 232 -10.68 -14.43 14.96
N VAL A 233 -11.83 -14.83 15.52
CA VAL A 233 -12.77 -13.89 16.15
C VAL A 233 -12.35 -13.60 17.58
N THR A 234 -11.32 -12.77 17.74
CA THR A 234 -11.03 -12.08 19.01
C THR A 234 -10.91 -10.58 18.74
N ALA A 235 -12.04 -9.95 18.39
CA ALA A 235 -12.09 -8.50 18.41
C ALA A 235 -11.98 -8.05 19.87
N ASN A 236 -10.94 -7.28 20.21
CA ASN A 236 -10.93 -6.54 21.46
C ASN A 236 -11.87 -5.33 21.28
N PRO A 237 -13.04 -5.30 21.96
CA PRO A 237 -14.00 -4.21 21.81
C PRO A 237 -13.45 -2.85 22.27
N ASP A 238 -12.36 -2.85 23.04
CA ASP A 238 -11.73 -1.64 23.58
C ASP A 238 -10.60 -1.09 22.68
N ALA A 239 -10.24 -1.80 21.61
CA ALA A 239 -9.20 -1.33 20.68
C ALA A 239 -9.73 -0.14 19.84
N THR A 240 -8.99 0.97 19.84
CA THR A 240 -9.33 2.12 19.00
C THR A 240 -9.09 1.77 17.53
N ALA A 241 -10.10 1.96 16.68
CA ALA A 241 -9.99 1.73 15.24
C ALA A 241 -8.80 2.53 14.64
N PRO A 242 -7.96 1.92 13.78
CA PRO A 242 -6.79 2.60 13.22
C PRO A 242 -7.12 3.92 12.52
N ALA A 243 -8.26 3.97 11.80
CA ALA A 243 -8.71 5.19 11.12
C ALA A 243 -9.01 6.33 12.10
N VAL A 244 -9.64 6.02 13.25
CA VAL A 244 -9.92 7.00 14.30
C VAL A 244 -8.62 7.48 14.95
N LEU A 245 -7.69 6.56 15.22
CA LEU A 245 -6.38 6.91 15.78
C LEU A 245 -5.59 7.82 14.84
N ALA A 246 -5.55 7.48 13.54
CA ALA A 246 -4.87 8.26 12.51
C ALA A 246 -5.48 9.67 12.36
N ALA A 247 -6.82 9.77 12.34
CA ALA A 247 -7.51 11.06 12.31
C ALA A 247 -7.26 11.90 13.58
N ARG A 248 -7.26 11.26 14.75
CA ARG A 248 -6.99 11.91 16.04
C ARG A 248 -5.59 12.50 16.10
N LEU A 249 -4.58 11.72 15.71
CA LEU A 249 -3.19 12.17 15.72
C LEU A 249 -2.91 13.18 14.60
N GLY A 250 -3.59 13.08 13.45
CA GLY A 250 -3.59 14.13 12.42
C GLY A 250 -4.16 15.45 12.93
N ARG A 251 -5.24 15.40 13.71
CA ARG A 251 -5.82 16.58 14.37
C ARG A 251 -4.87 17.18 15.41
N GLU A 252 -4.19 16.36 16.21
CA GLU A 252 -3.16 16.84 17.15
C GLU A 252 -2.01 17.57 16.44
N ALA A 253 -1.54 17.04 15.30
CA ALA A 253 -0.52 17.68 14.49
C ALA A 253 -0.99 19.03 13.93
N ALA A 254 -2.23 19.11 13.41
CA ALA A 254 -2.82 20.36 12.94
C ALA A 254 -2.93 21.40 14.09
N ALA A 255 -3.36 20.97 15.28
CA ALA A 255 -3.45 21.84 16.45
C ALA A 255 -2.07 22.34 16.90
N ALA A 256 -1.03 21.52 16.78
CA ALA A 256 0.34 21.94 17.05
C ALA A 256 0.86 22.95 16.02
N ARG A 257 0.48 22.78 14.74
CA ARG A 257 0.82 23.73 13.67
C ARG A 257 0.19 25.11 13.89
N VAL A 258 -1.07 25.18 14.33
CA VAL A 258 -1.70 26.45 14.73
C VAL A 258 -0.88 27.17 15.80
N ARG A 259 -0.32 26.44 16.78
CA ARG A 259 0.53 27.03 17.81
C ARG A 259 1.86 27.56 17.24
N VAL A 260 2.44 26.87 16.26
CA VAL A 260 3.64 27.35 15.55
C VAL A 260 3.33 28.67 14.84
N GLU A 261 2.28 28.70 14.02
CA GLU A 261 1.90 29.89 13.25
C GLU A 261 1.56 31.09 14.15
N ALA A 262 0.81 30.85 15.23
CA ALA A 262 0.47 31.89 16.19
C ALA A 262 1.70 32.51 16.89
N ARG A 263 2.80 31.75 17.01
CA ARG A 263 4.05 32.23 17.64
C ARG A 263 5.01 32.89 16.67
N GLN A 264 4.83 32.73 15.35
CA GLN A 264 5.66 33.44 14.38
C GLN A 264 5.52 34.97 14.49
N ALA A 265 4.38 35.46 15.00
CA ALA A 265 4.15 36.89 15.24
C ALA A 265 5.04 37.52 16.32
N VAL A 266 5.71 36.72 17.16
CA VAL A 266 6.66 37.23 18.16
C VAL A 266 7.99 37.53 17.47
N PRO A 267 8.55 38.75 17.51
CA PRO A 267 9.84 39.04 16.88
C PRO A 267 11.00 38.26 17.51
N ASP A 268 11.96 37.85 16.69
CA ASP A 268 13.25 37.32 17.18
C ASP A 268 14.24 38.46 17.40
N VAL A 269 15.18 38.29 18.32
CA VAL A 269 16.21 39.29 18.63
C VAL A 269 17.56 38.79 18.14
N THR A 270 18.25 39.57 17.33
CA THR A 270 19.63 39.29 16.93
C THR A 270 20.58 40.11 17.79
N ILE A 271 21.59 39.44 18.33
CA ILE A 271 22.73 40.08 18.99
C ILE A 271 23.94 40.00 18.06
N SER A 272 24.74 41.05 18.00
CA SER A 272 25.97 41.10 17.21
C SER A 272 27.15 41.58 18.05
N ALA A 273 28.32 41.04 17.76
CA ALA A 273 29.58 41.48 18.33
C ALA A 273 30.70 41.36 17.28
N GLY A 274 31.62 42.30 17.25
CA GLY A 274 32.68 42.34 16.25
C GLY A 274 33.83 43.25 16.60
N VAL A 275 34.85 43.20 15.74
CA VAL A 275 36.02 44.07 15.78
C VAL A 275 36.08 44.89 14.51
N ARG A 276 36.37 46.18 14.67
CA ARG A 276 36.47 47.17 13.59
C ARG A 276 37.88 47.72 13.55
N GLN A 277 38.53 47.62 12.42
CA GLN A 277 39.80 48.28 12.14
C GLN A 277 39.54 49.60 11.44
N ILE A 278 40.07 50.69 11.98
CA ILE A 278 39.93 52.05 11.43
C ILE A 278 41.29 52.42 10.84
N ARG A 279 41.33 52.65 9.52
CA ARG A 279 42.62 52.89 8.83
C ARG A 279 43.18 54.28 9.08
N GLU A 280 42.32 55.25 9.40
CA GLU A 280 42.68 56.67 9.57
C GLU A 280 43.72 56.90 10.67
N ASP A 281 43.65 56.12 11.75
CA ASP A 281 44.53 56.24 12.92
C ASP A 281 45.17 54.90 13.34
N ASP A 282 45.09 53.87 12.49
CA ASP A 282 45.55 52.50 12.77
C ASP A 282 45.00 51.92 14.09
N SER A 283 43.76 52.29 14.43
CA SER A 283 43.12 51.83 15.66
C SER A 283 42.22 50.61 15.44
N THR A 284 41.93 49.91 16.55
CA THR A 284 40.96 48.81 16.60
C THR A 284 39.91 49.12 17.64
N ALA A 285 38.64 49.02 17.24
CA ALA A 285 37.47 49.23 18.08
C ALA A 285 36.64 47.95 18.19
N PHE A 286 35.90 47.80 19.29
CA PHE A 286 34.88 46.76 19.43
C PHE A 286 33.51 47.34 19.10
N VAL A 287 32.70 46.54 18.40
CA VAL A 287 31.32 46.91 18.07
C VAL A 287 30.39 45.83 18.61
N ALA A 288 29.28 46.24 19.20
CA ALA A 288 28.21 45.35 19.62
C ALA A 288 26.85 45.98 19.30
N GLY A 289 25.87 45.13 18.97
CA GLY A 289 24.55 45.58 18.56
C GLY A 289 23.45 44.61 18.97
N ILE A 290 22.23 45.14 19.06
CA ILE A 290 21.00 44.37 19.23
C ILE A 290 20.02 44.86 18.18
N SER A 291 19.43 43.94 17.42
CA SER A 291 18.41 44.25 16.41
C SER A 291 17.21 43.32 16.55
N ALA A 292 16.02 43.84 16.23
CA ALA A 292 14.79 43.07 16.22
C ALA A 292 13.83 43.66 15.17
N PRO A 293 13.12 42.84 14.40
CA PRO A 293 12.12 43.34 13.46
C PRO A 293 10.91 43.90 14.20
N LEU A 294 10.38 45.02 13.73
CA LEU A 294 9.13 45.62 14.24
C LEU A 294 7.96 45.17 13.34
N PRO A 295 7.04 44.30 13.81
CA PRO A 295 5.99 43.71 12.99
C PRO A 295 4.80 44.68 12.80
N LEU A 296 5.03 45.73 12.03
CA LEU A 296 4.04 46.76 11.73
C LEU A 296 3.00 46.28 10.73
N PHE A 297 3.45 45.62 9.65
CA PHE A 297 2.61 45.16 8.54
C PHE A 297 2.31 43.67 8.62
N ASP A 298 3.33 42.84 8.79
CA ASP A 298 3.18 41.40 8.88
C ASP A 298 3.17 40.93 10.35
N ARG A 299 2.03 40.40 10.78
CA ARG A 299 1.82 39.78 12.11
C ARG A 299 1.43 38.30 11.98
N ASN A 300 1.71 37.68 10.83
CA ASN A 300 1.38 36.30 10.50
C ASN A 300 -0.11 35.91 10.66
N ARG A 301 -1.04 36.88 10.51
CA ARG A 301 -2.48 36.64 10.69
C ARG A 301 -3.03 35.66 9.66
N GLY A 302 -2.69 35.85 8.38
CA GLY A 302 -3.17 34.99 7.29
C GLY A 302 -2.74 33.53 7.44
N ALA A 303 -1.46 33.27 7.76
CA ALA A 303 -0.99 31.90 7.96
C ALA A 303 -1.61 31.26 9.23
N THR A 304 -1.82 32.04 10.29
CA THR A 304 -2.53 31.57 11.49
C THR A 304 -3.97 31.19 11.18
N ASP A 305 -4.68 32.00 10.41
CA ASP A 305 -6.07 31.72 10.01
C ASP A 305 -6.14 30.51 9.05
N ALA A 306 -5.19 30.37 8.14
CA ALA A 306 -5.07 29.17 7.30
C ALA A 306 -4.84 27.90 8.14
N ALA A 307 -3.93 27.93 9.12
CA ALA A 307 -3.70 26.80 10.03
C ALA A 307 -4.93 26.48 10.89
N ARG A 308 -5.71 27.49 11.29
CA ARG A 308 -6.99 27.27 12.02
C ARG A 308 -8.04 26.59 11.14
N ALA A 309 -8.13 26.98 9.86
CA ALA A 309 -9.00 26.30 8.91
C ALA A 309 -8.58 24.83 8.69
N GLU A 310 -7.26 24.56 8.60
CA GLU A 310 -6.71 23.20 8.54
C GLU A 310 -7.08 22.36 9.78
N LEU A 311 -7.00 22.95 10.98
CA LEU A 311 -7.46 22.32 12.22
C LEU A 311 -8.97 22.04 12.19
N SER A 312 -9.79 22.99 11.75
CA SER A 312 -11.24 22.79 11.63
C SER A 312 -11.58 21.63 10.67
N ALA A 313 -10.83 21.50 9.57
CA ALA A 313 -10.97 20.37 8.66
C ALA A 313 -10.54 19.05 9.34
N ALA A 314 -9.46 19.07 10.13
CA ALA A 314 -9.02 17.89 10.88
C ALA A 314 -10.02 17.46 11.97
N ASP A 315 -10.67 18.41 12.65
CA ASP A 315 -11.75 18.13 13.60
C ASP A 315 -12.95 17.46 12.90
N ALA A 316 -13.32 17.93 11.70
CA ALA A 316 -14.38 17.30 10.90
C ALA A 316 -14.01 15.88 10.45
N ARG A 317 -12.77 15.66 9.99
CA ARG A 317 -12.27 14.33 9.61
C ARG A 317 -12.27 13.35 10.79
N LEU A 318 -11.92 13.80 12.00
CA LEU A 318 -11.99 12.97 13.20
C LEU A 318 -13.42 12.52 13.49
N ARG A 319 -14.38 13.46 13.51
CA ARG A 319 -15.80 13.11 13.73
C ARG A 319 -16.32 12.16 12.68
N GLN A 320 -15.96 12.38 11.41
CA GLN A 320 -16.33 11.47 10.33
C GLN A 320 -15.75 10.08 10.57
N ALA A 321 -14.45 9.96 10.87
CA ALA A 321 -13.81 8.69 11.16
C ALA A 321 -14.45 7.96 12.36
N GLU A 322 -14.92 8.68 13.37
CA GLU A 322 -15.66 8.11 14.51
C GLU A 322 -17.03 7.55 14.10
N PHE A 323 -17.79 8.26 13.26
CA PHE A 323 -19.06 7.76 12.73
C PHE A 323 -18.88 6.57 11.79
N ASP A 324 -17.93 6.68 10.85
CA ASP A 324 -17.62 5.64 9.86
C ASP A 324 -17.15 4.37 10.58
N ALA A 325 -16.25 4.46 11.56
CA ALA A 325 -15.78 3.29 12.31
C ALA A 325 -16.90 2.51 13.01
N VAL A 326 -17.89 3.21 13.59
CA VAL A 326 -19.05 2.55 14.23
C VAL A 326 -19.98 1.92 13.19
N ALA A 327 -20.24 2.62 12.08
CA ALA A 327 -21.10 2.14 11.01
C ALA A 327 -20.49 0.92 10.30
N ASP A 328 -19.23 1.04 9.89
CA ASP A 328 -18.48 0.02 9.16
C ASP A 328 -18.29 -1.24 9.99
N LEU A 329 -17.96 -1.12 11.29
CA LEU A 329 -17.81 -2.28 12.16
C LEU A 329 -19.13 -3.05 12.32
N ARG A 330 -20.27 -2.35 12.48
CA ARG A 330 -21.58 -2.99 12.55
C ARG A 330 -21.96 -3.67 11.24
N ALA A 331 -21.69 -3.02 10.10
CA ALA A 331 -21.91 -3.58 8.78
C ALA A 331 -21.05 -4.84 8.56
N ALA A 332 -19.76 -4.77 8.86
CA ALA A 332 -18.81 -5.87 8.74
C ALA A 332 -19.18 -7.06 9.65
N GLN A 333 -19.61 -6.82 10.90
CA GLN A 333 -20.11 -7.86 11.79
C GLN A 333 -21.40 -8.53 11.29
N SER A 334 -22.31 -7.75 10.69
CA SER A 334 -23.51 -8.31 10.05
C SER A 334 -23.14 -9.18 8.84
N GLN A 335 -22.25 -8.67 7.99
CA GLN A 335 -21.78 -9.36 6.80
C GLN A 335 -21.01 -10.64 7.16
N ALA A 336 -20.16 -10.62 8.18
CA ALA A 336 -19.44 -11.80 8.66
C ALA A 336 -20.38 -12.89 9.19
N ARG A 337 -21.41 -12.52 9.97
CA ARG A 337 -22.45 -13.47 10.41
C ARG A 337 -23.20 -14.08 9.24
N SER A 338 -23.58 -13.26 8.25
CA SER A 338 -24.25 -13.74 7.04
C SER A 338 -23.35 -14.67 6.22
N ALA A 339 -22.09 -14.28 5.98
CA ALA A 339 -21.12 -15.05 5.23
C ALA A 339 -20.80 -16.39 5.91
N ALA A 340 -20.68 -16.41 7.25
CA ALA A 340 -20.47 -17.64 8.01
C ALA A 340 -21.66 -18.60 7.89
N SER A 341 -22.89 -18.08 8.01
CA SER A 341 -24.11 -18.89 7.80
C SER A 341 -24.22 -19.42 6.38
N GLN A 342 -23.91 -18.60 5.38
CA GLN A 342 -23.91 -19.02 3.96
C GLN A 342 -22.84 -20.07 3.68
N ALA A 343 -21.62 -19.91 4.21
CA ALA A 343 -20.54 -20.89 4.05
C ALA A 343 -20.87 -22.24 4.69
N ALA A 344 -21.51 -22.23 5.86
CA ALA A 344 -22.00 -23.45 6.52
C ALA A 344 -23.10 -24.14 5.69
N ALA A 345 -24.10 -23.37 5.23
CA ALA A 345 -25.20 -23.90 4.41
C ALA A 345 -24.69 -24.42 3.05
N ALA A 346 -23.77 -23.72 2.40
CA ALA A 346 -23.17 -24.14 1.13
C ALA A 346 -22.35 -25.43 1.31
N SER A 347 -21.54 -25.54 2.37
CA SER A 347 -20.77 -26.76 2.67
C SER A 347 -21.69 -27.96 2.93
N ALA A 348 -22.81 -27.76 3.63
CA ALA A 348 -23.81 -28.81 3.83
C ALA A 348 -24.50 -29.21 2.50
N GLY A 349 -24.85 -28.22 1.67
CA GLY A 349 -25.43 -28.44 0.34
C GLY A 349 -24.50 -29.17 -0.62
N GLU A 350 -23.21 -28.86 -0.61
CA GLU A 350 -22.18 -29.58 -1.35
C GLU A 350 -22.06 -31.03 -0.89
N SER A 351 -22.04 -31.28 0.41
CA SER A 351 -22.01 -32.64 0.96
C SER A 351 -23.22 -33.45 0.51
N ALA A 352 -24.42 -32.86 0.55
CA ALA A 352 -25.64 -33.50 0.06
C ALA A 352 -25.62 -33.75 -1.45
N ALA A 353 -25.13 -32.79 -2.25
CA ALA A 353 -25.01 -32.94 -3.70
C ALA A 353 -23.96 -34.01 -4.08
N ALA A 354 -22.88 -34.14 -3.30
CA ALA A 354 -21.86 -35.16 -3.49
C ALA A 354 -22.44 -36.56 -3.25
N GLU A 355 -23.24 -36.72 -2.20
CA GLU A 355 -23.93 -37.97 -1.91
C GLU A 355 -25.01 -38.29 -2.96
N ALA A 356 -25.78 -37.29 -3.40
CA ALA A 356 -26.75 -37.46 -4.48
C ALA A 356 -26.09 -37.91 -5.78
N TYR A 357 -24.95 -37.32 -6.16
CA TYR A 357 -24.17 -37.75 -7.32
C TYR A 357 -23.66 -39.19 -7.16
N ARG A 358 -23.15 -39.55 -5.97
CA ARG A 358 -22.69 -40.91 -5.67
C ARG A 358 -23.81 -41.94 -5.85
N LEU A 359 -24.98 -41.67 -5.29
CA LEU A 359 -26.16 -42.55 -5.41
C LEU A 359 -26.69 -42.62 -6.85
N ALA A 360 -26.73 -41.48 -7.56
CA ALA A 360 -27.14 -41.45 -8.96
C ALA A 360 -26.19 -42.27 -9.84
N ARG A 361 -24.88 -42.22 -9.57
CA ARG A 361 -23.87 -43.02 -10.29
C ARG A 361 -24.08 -44.51 -10.08
N LEU A 362 -24.24 -44.94 -8.82
CA LEU A 362 -24.52 -46.35 -8.50
C LEU A 362 -25.83 -46.84 -9.13
N GLY A 363 -26.88 -46.02 -9.10
CA GLY A 363 -28.16 -46.35 -9.71
C GLY A 363 -28.08 -46.46 -11.24
N TYR A 364 -27.31 -45.59 -11.88
CA TYR A 364 -27.06 -45.66 -13.33
C TYR A 364 -26.24 -46.91 -13.71
N GLU A 365 -25.15 -47.19 -13.00
CA GLU A 365 -24.32 -48.38 -13.19
C GLU A 365 -25.11 -49.69 -13.00
N ALA A 366 -26.09 -49.69 -12.09
CA ALA A 366 -27.00 -50.81 -11.87
C ALA A 366 -28.20 -50.86 -12.85
N GLY A 367 -28.29 -49.93 -13.82
CA GLY A 367 -29.40 -49.83 -14.78
C GLY A 367 -30.75 -49.42 -14.16
N ARG A 368 -30.74 -48.85 -12.95
CA ARG A 368 -31.94 -48.45 -12.17
C ARG A 368 -32.31 -46.98 -12.31
N LEU A 369 -31.38 -46.13 -12.74
CA LEU A 369 -31.61 -44.71 -13.01
C LEU A 369 -31.19 -44.36 -14.45
N PRO A 370 -31.91 -43.46 -15.13
CA PRO A 370 -31.54 -43.01 -16.46
C PRO A 370 -30.31 -42.07 -16.41
N LEU A 371 -29.56 -41.99 -17.51
CA LEU A 371 -28.38 -41.11 -17.63
C LEU A 371 -28.69 -39.63 -17.32
N LEU A 372 -29.92 -39.19 -17.61
CA LEU A 372 -30.37 -37.83 -17.34
C LEU A 372 -30.31 -37.48 -15.84
N GLU A 373 -30.66 -38.42 -14.96
CA GLU A 373 -30.60 -38.22 -13.50
C GLU A 373 -29.15 -38.12 -13.02
N LEU A 374 -28.25 -38.95 -13.56
CA LEU A 374 -26.81 -38.88 -13.27
C LEU A 374 -26.22 -37.53 -13.71
N SER A 375 -26.54 -37.06 -14.92
CA SER A 375 -26.09 -35.76 -15.43
C SER A 375 -26.65 -34.59 -14.62
N SER A 376 -27.92 -34.66 -14.22
CA SER A 376 -28.55 -33.68 -13.33
C SER A 376 -27.82 -33.61 -11.97
N ALA A 377 -27.56 -34.75 -11.34
CA ALA A 377 -26.85 -34.83 -10.07
C ALA A 377 -25.40 -34.33 -10.18
N ARG A 378 -24.70 -34.61 -11.28
CA ARG A 378 -23.35 -34.08 -11.56
C ARG A 378 -23.36 -32.56 -11.63
N ARG A 379 -24.26 -31.97 -12.43
CA ARG A 379 -24.42 -30.51 -12.54
C ARG A 379 -24.76 -29.87 -11.20
N ALA A 380 -25.62 -30.51 -10.40
CA ALA A 380 -25.94 -30.03 -9.06
C ALA A 380 -24.70 -30.01 -8.14
N LEU A 381 -23.86 -31.04 -8.16
CA LEU A 381 -22.60 -31.08 -7.40
C LEU A 381 -21.61 -30.00 -7.84
N VAL A 382 -21.42 -29.81 -9.15
CA VAL A 382 -20.56 -28.76 -9.71
C VAL A 382 -21.04 -27.38 -9.22
N ASN A 383 -22.33 -27.09 -9.36
CA ASN A 383 -22.91 -25.83 -8.88
C ASN A 383 -22.76 -25.65 -7.36
N ALA A 384 -22.90 -26.73 -6.58
CA ALA A 384 -22.74 -26.67 -5.13
C ALA A 384 -21.29 -26.36 -4.72
N ARG A 385 -20.29 -26.97 -5.38
CA ARG A 385 -18.85 -26.69 -5.15
C ARG A 385 -18.51 -25.22 -5.42
N ILE A 386 -18.96 -24.66 -6.53
CA ILE A 386 -18.74 -23.23 -6.86
C ILE A 386 -19.37 -22.34 -5.79
N ARG A 387 -20.60 -22.64 -5.37
CA ARG A 387 -21.28 -21.89 -4.29
C ARG A 387 -20.53 -21.97 -2.97
N THR A 388 -19.97 -23.13 -2.60
CA THR A 388 -19.14 -23.25 -1.40
C THR A 388 -17.87 -22.42 -1.49
N LEU A 389 -17.18 -22.44 -2.63
CA LEU A 389 -15.99 -21.62 -2.86
C LEU A 389 -16.30 -20.13 -2.73
N ASP A 390 -17.38 -19.66 -3.37
CA ASP A 390 -17.81 -18.26 -3.30
C ASP A 390 -18.22 -17.85 -1.88
N ALA A 391 -18.93 -18.72 -1.16
CA ALA A 391 -19.34 -18.47 0.22
C ALA A 391 -18.13 -18.42 1.19
N ARG A 392 -17.13 -19.29 0.99
CA ARG A 392 -15.87 -19.27 1.77
C ARG A 392 -15.04 -18.03 1.46
N LEU A 393 -14.98 -17.61 0.19
CA LEU A 393 -14.31 -16.36 -0.18
C LEU A 393 -15.00 -15.14 0.43
N ALA A 394 -16.35 -15.12 0.45
CA ALA A 394 -17.10 -14.07 1.13
C ALA A 394 -16.82 -14.02 2.64
N LEU A 395 -16.64 -15.19 3.28
CA LEU A 395 -16.25 -15.27 4.68
C LEU A 395 -14.83 -14.71 4.92
N VAL A 396 -13.86 -15.04 4.06
CA VAL A 396 -12.51 -14.47 4.13
C VAL A 396 -12.53 -12.95 3.96
N ARG A 397 -13.32 -12.42 3.02
CA ARG A 397 -13.49 -10.97 2.83
C ARG A 397 -14.06 -10.28 4.07
N ALA A 398 -15.07 -10.88 4.68
CA ALA A 398 -15.68 -10.32 5.89
C ALA A 398 -14.71 -10.34 7.10
N GLU A 399 -13.91 -11.41 7.24
CA GLU A 399 -12.87 -11.51 8.26
C GLU A 399 -11.75 -10.47 8.05
N ALA A 400 -11.27 -10.32 6.81
CA ALA A 400 -10.27 -9.33 6.44
C ALA A 400 -10.76 -7.90 6.70
N GLU A 401 -12.04 -7.62 6.44
CA GLU A 401 -12.64 -6.30 6.69
C GLU A 401 -12.75 -5.98 8.18
N ILE A 402 -13.23 -6.93 9.00
CA ILE A 402 -13.22 -6.77 10.45
C ILE A 402 -11.78 -6.53 10.93
N ALA A 403 -10.82 -7.29 10.40
CA ALA A 403 -9.43 -7.16 10.78
C ALA A 403 -8.85 -5.77 10.48
N ARG A 404 -9.12 -5.25 9.29
CA ARG A 404 -8.78 -3.89 8.85
C ARG A 404 -9.33 -2.83 9.80
N LEU A 405 -10.62 -2.92 10.11
CA LEU A 405 -11.33 -1.95 10.96
C LEU A 405 -10.84 -1.95 12.41
N THR A 406 -10.44 -3.12 12.93
CA THR A 406 -9.93 -3.25 14.30
C THR A 406 -8.42 -3.14 14.41
N GLY A 407 -7.69 -2.99 13.30
CA GLY A 407 -6.22 -2.90 13.30
C GLY A 407 -5.49 -4.19 13.67
N ARG A 408 -6.14 -5.34 13.52
CA ARG A 408 -5.50 -6.65 13.73
C ARG A 408 -5.01 -7.21 12.41
N THR A 409 -4.01 -8.09 12.45
CA THR A 409 -3.69 -8.88 11.27
C THR A 409 -4.82 -9.89 11.00
N PRO A 410 -5.34 -9.99 9.76
CA PRO A 410 -6.26 -11.07 9.38
C PRO A 410 -5.65 -12.44 9.71
N PHE A 411 -6.47 -13.39 10.20
CA PHE A 411 -6.06 -14.78 10.47
C PHE A 411 -4.93 -14.99 11.50
N GLY A 412 -4.57 -13.96 12.29
CA GLY A 412 -3.60 -14.07 13.39
C GLY A 412 -2.14 -14.25 12.96
N ALA A 413 -1.80 -13.76 11.76
CA ALA A 413 -0.44 -13.79 11.22
C ALA A 413 0.50 -12.72 11.81
#